data_AF-A0A1M7LBF9-F1
#
_entry.id   AF-A0A1M7LBF9-F1
#
_cell.length_a   1.000
_cell.length_b   1.000
_cell.length_c   1.000
_cell.angle_alpha   90.00
_cell.angle_beta   90.00
_cell.angle_gamma   90.00
#
_symmetry.space_group_name_H-M   'P 1'
#
loop_
_entity.id
_entity.type
_entity.pdbx_description
1 polymer ?
#
loop_
_entity_poly.entity_id
_entity_poly.type
_entity_poly.pdbx_seq_one_letter_code
_entity_poly.pdbx_strand_id
1 'polypeptide(L)' 'MSNYILQYIGDGTPDVQQVQEIIHTCNLRIVDDSLSPGTILLELAGTDIAKVRPELGKEWSLTPEKEYRVPDTRRKIKKG' A
#
# COMPACT_ATOMS: atom_id res chain seq x y z
N MET A 1 7.59 -11.20 7.67
CA MET A 1 7.45 -10.19 6.59
C MET A 1 5.98 -9.90 6.44
N SER A 2 5.61 -8.61 6.40
CA SER A 2 4.23 -8.18 6.32
C SER A 2 4.09 -7.23 5.14
N ASN A 3 3.10 -7.50 4.29
CA ASN A 3 2.79 -6.69 3.13
C ASN A 3 1.79 -5.61 3.51
N TYR A 4 1.93 -4.44 2.90
CA TYR A 4 1.13 -3.26 3.14
C TYR A 4 0.80 -2.58 1.84
N ILE A 5 -0.43 -2.12 1.73
CA ILE A 5 -0.96 -1.38 0.62
C ILE A 5 -0.82 0.09 0.97
N LEU A 6 0.03 0.79 0.23
CA LEU A 6 0.14 2.23 0.25
C LEU A 6 -0.82 2.80 -0.79
N GLN A 7 -1.80 3.59 -0.35
CA GLN A 7 -2.81 4.20 -1.21
C GLN A 7 -2.82 5.71 -1.01
N TYR A 8 -2.81 6.45 -2.12
CA TYR A 8 -3.05 7.88 -2.09
C TYR A 8 -4.55 8.14 -1.93
N ILE A 9 -4.91 8.91 -0.89
CA ILE A 9 -6.28 9.33 -0.56
C ILE A 9 -6.45 10.85 -0.65
N GLY A 10 -5.42 11.57 -1.11
CA GLY A 10 -5.49 13.00 -1.35
C GLY A 10 -6.35 13.33 -2.58
N ASP A 11 -6.71 14.61 -2.69
CA ASP A 11 -7.55 15.13 -3.78
C ASP A 11 -6.76 15.32 -5.10
N GLY A 12 -5.42 15.20 -5.04
CA GLY A 12 -4.50 15.43 -6.14
C GLY A 12 -4.07 14.18 -6.92
N THR A 13 -3.04 14.34 -7.75
CA THR A 13 -2.30 13.21 -8.33
C THR A 13 -1.04 12.99 -7.51
N PRO A 14 -0.80 11.78 -6.98
CA PRO A 14 0.40 11.50 -6.22
C PRO A 14 1.65 11.60 -7.11
N ASP A 15 2.70 12.24 -6.60
CA ASP A 15 3.97 12.34 -7.31
C ASP A 15 4.77 11.04 -7.16
N VAL A 16 5.22 10.49 -8.28
CA VAL A 16 6.01 9.24 -8.31
C VAL A 16 7.31 9.41 -7.52
N GLN A 17 7.95 10.59 -7.56
CA GLN A 17 9.20 10.82 -6.85
C GLN A 17 8.98 10.83 -5.33
N GLN A 18 7.88 11.41 -4.86
CA GLN A 18 7.54 11.40 -3.44
C GLN A 18 7.39 9.95 -2.95
N VAL A 19 6.73 9.10 -3.72
CA VAL A 19 6.56 7.69 -3.38
C VAL A 19 7.89 6.95 -3.36
N GLN A 20 8.75 7.17 -4.36
CA GLN A 20 10.08 6.58 -4.38
C GLN A 20 10.95 7.05 -3.20
N GLU A 21 10.85 8.33 -2.82
CA GLU A 21 11.56 8.87 -1.67
C GLU A 21 11.09 8.21 -0.37
N ILE A 22 9.79 8.05 -0.15
CA ILE A 22 9.25 7.35 1.02
C ILE A 22 9.76 5.89 1.06
N ILE A 23 9.69 5.19 -0.07
CA ILE A 23 10.15 3.80 -0.19
C ILE A 23 11.64 3.70 0.15
N HIS A 24 12.45 4.63 -0.36
CA HIS A 24 13.88 4.67 -0.11
C HIS A 24 14.20 5.03 1.35
N THR A 25 13.59 6.08 1.89
CA THR A 25 13.79 6.56 3.27
C THR A 25 13.40 5.51 4.31
N CYS A 26 12.29 4.80 4.08
CA CYS A 26 11.80 3.78 4.99
C CYS A 26 12.37 2.37 4.70
N ASN A 27 13.29 2.27 3.73
CA ASN A 27 13.89 1.01 3.27
C ASN A 27 12.83 -0.07 2.97
N LEU A 28 11.78 0.34 2.27
CA LEU A 28 10.65 -0.51 1.89
C LEU A 28 10.98 -1.26 0.62
N ARG A 29 10.44 -2.47 0.51
CA ARG A 29 10.56 -3.25 -0.72
C ARG A 29 9.27 -3.18 -1.51
N ILE A 30 9.34 -2.78 -2.77
CA ILE A 30 8.19 -2.83 -3.68
C ILE A 30 7.90 -4.29 -4.01
N VAL A 31 6.66 -4.72 -3.76
CA VAL A 31 6.15 -6.04 -4.16
C VAL A 31 5.38 -5.92 -5.47
N ASP A 32 4.55 -4.88 -5.59
CA ASP A 32 3.76 -4.60 -6.79
C ASP A 32 3.54 -3.08 -6.95
N ASP A 33 3.85 -2.56 -8.12
CA ASP A 33 3.65 -1.15 -8.52
C ASP A 33 2.69 -0.99 -9.70
N SER A 34 1.88 -2.02 -10.00
CA SER A 34 0.99 -2.05 -11.16
C SER A 34 -0.03 -0.91 -11.19
N LEU A 35 -0.33 -0.33 -10.01
CA LEU A 35 -1.27 0.79 -9.83
C LEU A 35 -0.57 2.08 -9.39
N SER A 36 0.74 2.17 -9.58
CA SER A 36 1.51 3.39 -9.33
C SER A 36 1.04 4.54 -10.24
N PRO A 37 1.10 5.80 -9.78
CA PRO A 37 1.49 6.26 -8.43
C PRO A 37 0.38 6.20 -7.37
N GLY A 38 -0.84 5.79 -7.73
CA GLY A 38 -2.01 5.85 -6.84
C GLY A 38 -2.04 4.77 -5.75
N THR A 39 -1.61 3.56 -6.05
CA THR A 39 -1.58 2.44 -5.10
C THR A 39 -0.39 1.54 -5.36
N ILE A 40 0.35 1.19 -4.30
CA ILE A 40 1.55 0.36 -4.37
C ILE A 40 1.54 -0.65 -3.23
N LEU A 41 1.89 -1.89 -3.53
CA LEU A 41 2.10 -2.94 -2.53
C LEU A 41 3.56 -2.95 -2.10
N LEU A 42 3.78 -2.81 -0.80
CA LEU A 42 5.07 -2.70 -0.16
C LEU A 42 5.24 -3.81 0.87
N GLU A 43 6.42 -4.42 0.92
CA GLU A 43 6.83 -5.36 1.95
C GLU A 43 7.68 -4.62 3.00
N LEU A 44 7.21 -4.66 4.24
CA LEU A 44 7.90 -4.13 5.40
C LEU A 44 8.73 -5.26 6.03
N ALA A 45 10.04 -5.27 5.74
CA ALA A 45 11.01 -6.21 6.30
C ALA A 45 11.61 -5.65 7.60
N GLY A 46 10.85 -5.69 8.69
CA GLY A 46 11.34 -5.28 10.02
C GLY A 46 11.37 -3.77 10.28
N THR A 47 11.04 -2.94 9.28
CA THR A 47 10.74 -1.53 9.49
C THR A 47 9.42 -1.39 10.24
N ASP A 48 9.45 -0.60 11.32
CA ASP A 48 8.27 -0.32 12.12
C ASP A 48 7.37 0.68 11.38
N ILE A 49 6.12 0.30 11.11
CA ILE A 49 5.16 1.14 10.41
C ILE A 49 4.89 2.47 11.13
N ALA A 50 5.12 2.53 12.44
CA ALA A 50 5.01 3.78 13.19
C ALA A 50 6.04 4.82 12.74
N LYS A 51 7.14 4.41 12.10
CA LYS A 51 8.13 5.33 11.49
C LYS A 51 7.73 5.79 10.09
N VAL A 52 6.94 4.99 9.37
CA VAL A 52 6.51 5.29 7.99
C VAL A 52 5.30 6.23 7.99
N ARG A 53 4.37 6.05 8.94
CA ARG A 53 3.16 6.90 9.07
C ARG A 53 3.42 8.42 9.11
N PRO A 54 4.39 8.94 9.89
CA PRO A 54 4.64 10.38 9.91
C PRO A 54 5.16 10.92 8.56
N GLU A 55 5.97 10.15 7.82
CA GLU A 55 6.54 10.56 6.53
C GLU A 55 5.48 10.59 5.41
N LEU A 56 4.48 9.72 5.52
CA LEU A 56 3.37 9.59 4.57
C LEU A 56 2.38 10.78 4.62
N GLY A 57 2.38 11.59 5.68
CA GLY A 57 1.43 12.69 5.81
C GLY A 57 -0.03 12.23 5.89
N LYS A 58 -0.98 13.14 5.64
CA LYS A 58 -2.44 12.86 5.72
C LYS A 58 -3.04 12.40 4.40
N GLU A 59 -2.32 12.58 3.31
CA GLU A 59 -2.77 12.28 1.96
C GLU A 59 -2.54 10.82 1.57
N TRP A 60 -1.79 10.08 2.39
CA TRP A 60 -1.47 8.69 2.15
C TRP A 60 -2.02 7.81 3.26
N SER A 61 -2.66 6.72 2.85
CA SER A 61 -3.17 5.67 3.73
C SER A 61 -2.31 4.42 3.55
N LEU A 62 -1.85 3.85 4.66
CA LEU A 62 -1.07 2.61 4.67
C LEU A 62 -1.84 1.55 5.44
N THR A 63 -2.28 0.51 4.72
CA THR A 63 -3.13 -0.56 5.28
C THR A 63 -2.41 -1.90 5.14
N PRO A 64 -2.33 -2.75 6.18
CA PRO A 64 -1.75 -4.08 6.02
C PRO A 64 -2.59 -4.92 5.06
N GLU A 65 -1.93 -5.61 4.11
CA GLU A 65 -2.59 -6.52 3.16
C GLU A 65 -3.39 -7.61 3.91
N LYS A 66 -2.90 -8.05 5.07
CA LYS A 66 -3.58 -9.06 5.90
C LYS A 66 -4.92 -8.59 6.48
N GLU A 67 -5.13 -7.29 6.68
CA GLU A 67 -6.44 -6.73 7.05
C GLU A 67 -7.27 -6.35 5.82
N TYR A 68 -6.66 -6.34 4.62
CA TYR A 68 -7.38 -6.16 3.38
C TYR A 68 -8.23 -7.41 3.09
N ARG A 69 -9.43 -7.40 3.66
CA ARG A 69 -10.44 -8.42 3.44
C ARG A 69 -10.98 -8.25 2.02
N VAL A 70 -10.36 -8.96 1.08
CA VAL A 70 -10.90 -9.11 -0.27
C VAL A 70 -12.38 -9.47 -0.12
N PRO A 71 -13.34 -8.67 -0.63
CA PRO A 71 -14.73 -9.07 -0.60
C PRO A 71 -14.82 -10.40 -1.35
N ASP A 72 -15.25 -11.42 -0.63
CA ASP A 72 -15.28 -12.81 -1.07
C ASP A 72 -15.98 -12.90 -2.43
N THR A 73 -15.20 -13.00 -3.51
CA THR A 73 -15.71 -13.15 -4.87
C THR A 73 -16.21 -14.57 -5.14
N ARG A 74 -16.39 -15.43 -4.11
CA ARG A 74 -17.12 -16.70 -4.27
C ARG A 74 -18.61 -16.44 -4.34
N ARG A 75 -19.08 -15.80 -5.42
CA ARG A 75 -20.40 -16.15 -5.94
C ARG A 75 -20.31 -17.56 -6.51
N LYS A 76 -20.66 -18.51 -5.64
CA LYS A 76 -20.99 -19.91 -5.91
C LYS A 76 -21.63 -20.04 -7.30
N ILE A 77 -20.95 -20.75 -8.20
CA ILE A 77 -21.59 -21.29 -9.40
C ILE A 77 -22.63 -22.30 -8.91
N LYS A 78 -23.91 -21.88 -8.91
CA LYS A 78 -25.04 -22.80 -8.72
C LYS A 78 -25.17 -23.57 -10.03
N LYS A 79 -24.64 -24.80 -10.08
CA LYS A 79 -25.03 -25.76 -11.13
C LYS A 79 -26.51 -26.07 -10.92
N GLY A 80 -27.35 -25.56 -11.82
CA GLY A 80 -28.72 -26.02 -12.05
C GLY A 80 -28.75 -26.83 -13.33
#